data_AF-A0A9J6FDJ3-F1
#
_entry.id   AF-A0A9J6FDJ3-F1
#
_cell.length_a   1.000
_cell.length_b   1.000
_cell.length_c   1.000
_cell.angle_alpha   90.00
_cell.angle_beta   90.00
_cell.angle_gamma   90.00
#
_symmetry.space_group_name_H-M   'P 1'
#
loop_
_entity.id
_entity.type
_entity.pdbx_description
1 polymer ?
#
loop_
_entity_poly.entity_id
_entity_poly.type
_entity_poly.pdbx_seq_one_letter_code
_entity_poly.pdbx_strand_id
1 'polypeptide(L)'
;MGYLFAIKVLCPVTPGIGERSEVCKLPRCLRASDAPPAGLRLEEMPQFVMLTFDGAVNGGNMAFYRELLDTSKRKHKQSGCGIGATFFTSAEYLDYEAVNKLHSWGNEIAVKSISHRADSSYWQTINSTQWEREVLDQREMLRTFANVPGSDVTGFRGPFLITGGDQGFRMLHKHFRYDSTLVHQRVRGARPFYPYTMDFGFRRSCNVWPCPEGSYPGLWVLPINVLFPRHTKGDLPCAMADACLPQPDTAEDTFGVLQVRMHALYGDPCLCCFLVHE
;
A
#
# COMPACT_ATOMS: atom_id res chain seq x y z
N MET A 1 21.45 -14.88 -17.06
CA MET A 1 21.73 -15.26 -15.65
C MET A 1 21.35 -14.05 -14.80
N GLY A 2 20.33 -14.18 -13.94
CA GLY A 2 19.81 -13.06 -13.14
C GLY A 2 18.30 -13.20 -12.90
N TYR A 3 17.95 -13.79 -11.76
CA TYR A 3 16.57 -14.06 -11.36
C TYR A 3 15.86 -12.76 -10.95
N LEU A 4 14.85 -12.36 -11.73
CA LEU A 4 13.91 -11.32 -11.36
C LEU A 4 12.83 -11.97 -10.49
N PHE A 5 12.98 -11.93 -9.17
CA PHE A 5 11.89 -12.26 -8.26
C PHE A 5 10.91 -11.09 -8.24
N ALA A 6 10.02 -11.05 -9.23
CA ALA A 6 8.66 -10.60 -8.96
C ALA A 6 8.13 -11.47 -7.81
N ILE A 7 7.43 -10.88 -6.84
CA ILE A 7 6.76 -11.62 -5.76
C ILE A 7 5.66 -12.47 -6.41
N LYS A 8 6.05 -13.62 -6.96
CA LYS A 8 5.15 -14.67 -7.40
C LYS A 8 4.81 -15.45 -6.15
N VAL A 9 3.73 -15.01 -5.54
CA VAL A 9 3.00 -15.71 -4.50
C VAL A 9 2.77 -17.17 -4.94
N LEU A 10 3.46 -18.13 -4.32
CA LEU A 10 3.12 -19.55 -4.43
C LEU A 10 3.31 -20.28 -3.09
N CYS A 11 2.17 -20.80 -2.63
CA CYS A 11 1.88 -21.96 -1.77
C CYS A 11 2.20 -21.98 -0.25
N PRO A 12 1.30 -22.62 0.53
CA PRO A 12 1.29 -22.59 1.99
C PRO A 12 2.18 -23.68 2.58
N VAL A 13 2.84 -23.38 3.69
CA VAL A 13 3.40 -24.39 4.59
C VAL A 13 3.19 -23.91 6.02
N THR A 14 2.53 -24.75 6.81
CA THR A 14 2.29 -24.57 8.24
C THR A 14 3.61 -24.58 9.03
N PRO A 15 3.80 -23.71 10.05
CA PRO A 15 4.92 -23.85 10.98
C PRO A 15 4.48 -24.30 12.37
N GLY A 16 5.15 -25.35 12.86
CA GLY A 16 5.25 -25.68 14.29
C GLY A 16 6.20 -24.75 15.04
N ILE A 17 6.07 -24.75 16.36
CA ILE A 17 6.65 -23.78 17.33
C ILE A 17 8.09 -24.18 17.74
N GLY A 18 9.05 -23.25 17.71
CA GLY A 18 10.44 -23.40 18.22
C GLY A 18 11.31 -22.11 18.07
N GLU A 19 12.37 -21.95 18.87
CA GLU A 19 12.93 -20.67 19.36
C GLU A 19 13.91 -19.80 18.49
N ARG A 20 13.57 -18.51 18.49
CA ARG A 20 14.22 -17.18 18.66
C ARG A 20 15.59 -16.64 18.12
N SER A 21 16.36 -17.26 17.23
CA SER A 21 17.30 -16.44 16.39
C SER A 21 17.43 -16.85 14.93
N GLU A 22 16.91 -18.03 14.60
CA GLU A 22 16.61 -18.51 13.24
C GLU A 22 15.24 -18.03 12.69
N VAL A 23 14.50 -17.24 13.48
CA VAL A 23 13.02 -17.15 13.40
C VAL A 23 12.43 -16.25 12.31
N CYS A 24 13.20 -15.31 11.76
CA CYS A 24 12.66 -14.39 10.75
C CYS A 24 13.52 -14.39 9.50
N LYS A 25 13.11 -15.19 8.52
CA LYS A 25 13.79 -15.32 7.24
C LYS A 25 12.79 -15.14 6.10
N LEU A 26 13.25 -14.53 5.02
CA LEU A 26 12.52 -14.48 3.76
C LEU A 26 12.24 -15.93 3.27
N PRO A 27 11.12 -16.17 2.56
CA PRO A 27 10.11 -15.18 2.14
C PRO A 27 8.99 -14.95 3.17
N ARG A 28 9.03 -15.59 4.35
CA ARG A 28 7.88 -15.57 5.29
C ARG A 28 7.92 -14.42 6.29
N CYS A 29 9.12 -13.95 6.63
CA CYS A 29 9.29 -12.91 7.62
C CYS A 29 10.40 -11.96 7.21
N LEU A 30 10.16 -10.67 7.40
CA LEU A 30 11.14 -9.61 7.21
C LEU A 30 10.97 -8.59 8.33
N ARG A 31 12.04 -8.27 9.04
CA ARG A 31 11.99 -7.29 10.14
C ARG A 31 11.89 -5.87 9.58
N ALA A 32 11.17 -5.00 10.28
CA ALA A 32 11.10 -3.58 9.95
C ALA A 32 12.50 -2.96 9.95
N SER A 33 12.94 -2.49 8.79
CA SER A 33 14.26 -1.88 8.60
C SER A 33 14.23 -0.86 7.46
N ASP A 34 15.12 0.11 7.57
CA ASP A 34 15.49 1.06 6.52
C ASP A 34 16.72 0.59 5.72
N ALA A 35 17.29 -0.56 6.08
CA ALA A 35 18.35 -1.21 5.31
C ALA A 35 17.75 -2.14 4.25
N PRO A 36 18.39 -2.27 3.07
CA PRO A 36 17.96 -3.20 2.03
C PRO A 36 17.71 -4.62 2.57
N PRO A 37 16.59 -5.25 2.18
CA PRO A 37 16.31 -6.62 2.55
C PRO A 37 17.27 -7.60 1.84
N ALA A 38 17.31 -8.84 2.32
CA ALA A 38 18.07 -9.94 1.72
C ALA A 38 19.61 -9.74 1.64
N GLY A 39 20.17 -8.78 2.38
CA GLY A 39 21.62 -8.52 2.39
C GLY A 39 22.15 -7.88 1.11
N LEU A 40 21.26 -7.31 0.29
CA LEU A 40 21.62 -6.56 -0.91
C LEU A 40 22.28 -5.23 -0.53
N ARG A 41 23.18 -4.74 -1.38
CA ARG A 41 23.65 -3.35 -1.29
C ARG A 41 22.64 -2.42 -1.94
N LEU A 42 22.69 -1.14 -1.60
CA LEU A 42 21.79 -0.15 -2.17
C LEU A 42 21.92 -0.10 -3.69
N GLU A 43 23.13 -0.22 -4.24
CA GLU A 43 23.35 -0.14 -5.68
C GLU A 43 22.79 -1.35 -6.45
N GLU A 44 22.46 -2.43 -5.74
CA GLU A 44 21.92 -3.68 -6.30
C GLU A 44 20.40 -3.74 -6.22
N MET A 45 19.79 -2.85 -5.44
CA MET A 45 18.37 -2.83 -5.19
C MET A 45 17.62 -2.12 -6.33
N PRO A 46 16.63 -2.77 -6.96
CA PRO A 46 15.77 -2.10 -7.93
C PRO A 46 14.84 -1.12 -7.23
N GLN A 47 14.67 0.07 -7.81
CA GLN A 47 13.69 1.04 -7.35
C GLN A 47 12.28 0.59 -7.75
N PHE A 48 11.45 0.29 -6.76
CA PHE A 48 10.03 0.02 -6.97
C PHE A 48 9.21 1.30 -6.77
N VAL A 49 8.24 1.54 -7.65
CA VAL A 49 7.26 2.62 -7.51
C VAL A 49 5.87 2.00 -7.51
N MET A 50 5.12 2.24 -6.43
CA MET A 50 3.74 1.81 -6.29
C MET A 50 2.83 3.03 -6.43
N LEU A 51 2.17 3.14 -7.57
CA LEU A 51 1.13 4.13 -7.78
C LEU A 51 -0.18 3.58 -7.23
N THR A 52 -0.82 4.32 -6.33
CA THR A 52 -2.06 3.87 -5.71
C THR A 52 -3.15 4.92 -5.78
N PHE A 53 -4.37 4.48 -6.08
CA PHE A 53 -5.57 5.31 -6.07
C PHE A 53 -6.53 4.83 -4.98
N ASP A 54 -7.03 5.77 -4.20
CA ASP A 54 -7.97 5.50 -3.12
C ASP A 54 -9.38 6.01 -3.49
N GLY A 55 -10.42 5.27 -3.10
CA GLY A 55 -11.81 5.68 -3.27
C GLY A 55 -12.57 4.91 -4.35
N ALA A 56 -13.72 5.44 -4.78
CA ALA A 56 -14.59 4.77 -5.74
C ALA A 56 -14.11 4.96 -7.18
N VAL A 57 -13.95 3.86 -7.92
CA VAL A 57 -13.79 3.89 -9.38
C VAL A 57 -15.17 4.02 -10.02
N ASN A 58 -15.37 5.01 -10.88
CA ASN A 58 -16.64 5.26 -11.57
C ASN A 58 -16.43 6.05 -12.88
N GLY A 59 -17.53 6.44 -13.54
CA GLY A 59 -17.49 7.17 -14.80
C GLY A 59 -16.73 8.51 -14.76
N GLY A 60 -16.60 9.14 -13.59
CA GLY A 60 -15.85 10.40 -13.43
C GLY A 60 -14.35 10.24 -13.64
N ASN A 61 -13.78 9.13 -13.15
CA ASN A 61 -12.33 8.92 -13.10
C ASN A 61 -11.81 7.88 -14.09
N MET A 62 -12.68 7.05 -14.65
CA MET A 62 -12.28 5.99 -15.57
C MET A 62 -11.66 6.51 -16.89
N ALA A 63 -12.01 7.73 -17.33
CA ALA A 63 -11.37 8.35 -18.49
C ALA A 63 -9.88 8.60 -18.24
N PHE A 64 -9.55 9.16 -17.07
CA PHE A 64 -8.17 9.38 -16.62
C PHE A 64 -7.42 8.06 -16.48
N TYR A 65 -8.00 7.06 -15.82
CA TYR A 65 -7.34 5.76 -15.64
C TYR A 65 -7.07 5.05 -16.97
N ARG A 66 -7.99 5.15 -17.94
CA ARG A 66 -7.77 4.61 -19.28
C ARG A 66 -6.60 5.30 -19.98
N GLU A 67 -6.55 6.63 -19.95
CA GLU A 67 -5.43 7.36 -20.54
C GLU A 67 -4.10 6.95 -19.90
N LEU A 68 -4.09 6.74 -18.58
CA LEU A 68 -2.89 6.40 -17.82
C LEU A 68 -2.43 4.94 -17.97
N LEU A 69 -3.37 3.98 -17.93
CA LEU A 69 -3.07 2.56 -17.72
C LEU A 69 -3.47 1.66 -18.91
N ASP A 70 -4.47 2.04 -19.71
CA ASP A 70 -4.90 1.28 -20.91
C ASP A 70 -4.06 1.68 -22.14
N THR A 71 -2.75 1.55 -22.01
CA THR A 71 -1.83 1.88 -23.11
C THR A 71 -0.69 0.91 -23.23
N SER A 72 -0.49 0.40 -24.44
CA SER A 72 0.67 -0.41 -24.80
C SER A 72 1.98 0.39 -24.79
N LYS A 73 1.92 1.72 -24.66
CA LYS A 73 3.07 2.63 -24.71
C LYS A 73 3.83 2.72 -23.38
N ARG A 74 3.15 2.61 -22.24
CA ARG A 74 3.80 2.73 -20.92
C ARG A 74 4.25 1.37 -20.42
N LYS A 75 5.51 1.04 -20.74
CA LYS A 75 6.15 -0.22 -20.36
C LYS A 75 7.39 0.02 -19.52
N HIS A 76 7.65 -0.89 -18.60
CA HIS A 76 8.93 -0.91 -17.89
C HIS A 76 10.06 -1.18 -18.89
N LYS A 77 11.06 -0.30 -18.94
CA LYS A 77 12.10 -0.31 -19.98
C LYS A 77 12.91 -1.59 -20.04
N GLN A 78 13.19 -2.23 -18.89
CA GLN A 78 14.04 -3.43 -18.86
C GLN A 78 13.25 -4.72 -19.07
N SER A 79 12.03 -4.82 -18.54
CA SER A 79 11.23 -6.06 -18.62
C SER A 79 10.25 -6.08 -19.80
N GLY A 80 9.90 -4.92 -20.36
CA GLY A 80 8.90 -4.80 -21.42
C GLY A 80 7.45 -5.02 -20.98
N CYS A 81 7.22 -5.28 -19.68
CA CYS A 81 5.88 -5.42 -19.11
C CYS A 81 5.15 -4.07 -19.07
N GLY A 82 3.82 -4.08 -19.20
CA GLY A 82 3.00 -2.90 -18.89
C GLY A 82 3.19 -2.47 -17.44
N ILE A 83 3.06 -1.17 -17.18
CA ILE A 83 2.97 -0.67 -15.80
C ILE A 83 1.58 -0.98 -15.23
N GLY A 84 1.48 -1.13 -13.92
CA GLY A 84 0.21 -1.28 -13.21
C GLY A 84 0.15 -0.33 -12.02
N ALA A 85 -1.07 -0.16 -11.50
CA ALA A 85 -1.36 0.55 -10.26
C ALA A 85 -2.15 -0.34 -9.29
N THR A 86 -2.25 0.08 -8.04
CA THR A 86 -3.09 -0.56 -7.02
C THR A 86 -4.27 0.35 -6.68
N PHE A 87 -5.49 -0.17 -6.76
CA PHE A 87 -6.71 0.57 -6.44
C PHE A 87 -7.26 0.10 -5.09
N PHE A 88 -7.19 0.95 -4.07
CA PHE A 88 -7.84 0.72 -2.78
C PHE A 88 -9.27 1.25 -2.85
N THR A 89 -10.17 0.40 -3.30
CA THR A 89 -11.54 0.80 -3.63
C THR A 89 -12.41 0.92 -2.39
N SER A 90 -13.31 1.90 -2.36
CA SER A 90 -14.46 1.95 -1.43
C SER A 90 -15.75 1.57 -2.17
N ALA A 91 -16.70 0.87 -1.54
CA ALA A 91 -17.86 0.34 -2.26
C ALA A 91 -18.93 1.38 -2.60
N GLU A 92 -19.05 2.46 -1.83
CA GLU A 92 -19.98 3.54 -2.11
C GLU A 92 -19.65 4.18 -3.48
N TYR A 93 -20.66 4.25 -4.37
CA TYR A 93 -20.52 4.73 -5.76
C TYR A 93 -19.53 3.98 -6.66
N LEU A 94 -19.15 2.74 -6.29
CA LEU A 94 -18.23 1.93 -7.07
C LEU A 94 -18.92 1.33 -8.31
N ASP A 95 -18.35 1.58 -9.48
CA ASP A 95 -18.71 0.90 -10.72
C ASP A 95 -17.91 -0.41 -10.84
N TYR A 96 -18.60 -1.51 -10.56
CA TYR A 96 -18.00 -2.85 -10.58
C TYR A 96 -17.53 -3.29 -11.99
N GLU A 97 -18.15 -2.80 -13.07
CA GLU A 97 -17.69 -3.09 -14.43
C GLU A 97 -16.37 -2.37 -14.71
N ALA A 98 -16.26 -1.10 -14.30
CA ALA A 98 -15.02 -0.36 -14.40
C ALA A 98 -13.89 -1.03 -13.60
N VAL A 99 -14.18 -1.52 -12.39
CA VAL A 99 -13.22 -2.28 -11.58
C VAL A 99 -12.80 -3.58 -12.27
N ASN A 100 -13.74 -4.35 -12.83
CA ASN A 100 -13.41 -5.55 -13.60
C ASN A 100 -12.44 -5.22 -14.74
N LYS A 101 -12.69 -4.12 -15.44
CA LYS A 101 -11.86 -3.67 -16.54
C LYS A 101 -10.44 -3.30 -16.09
N LEU A 102 -10.31 -2.55 -14.99
CA LEU A 102 -8.99 -2.22 -14.42
C LEU A 102 -8.22 -3.48 -14.02
N HIS A 103 -8.86 -4.46 -13.39
CA HIS A 103 -8.26 -5.76 -13.07
C HIS A 103 -7.81 -6.50 -14.32
N SER A 104 -8.64 -6.52 -15.37
CA SER A 104 -8.32 -7.18 -16.65
C SER A 104 -7.10 -6.57 -17.37
N TRP A 105 -6.80 -5.29 -17.10
CA TRP A 105 -5.60 -4.60 -17.57
C TRP A 105 -4.34 -4.90 -16.76
N GLY A 106 -4.43 -5.74 -15.71
CA GLY A 106 -3.31 -6.14 -14.87
C GLY A 106 -3.05 -5.23 -13.67
N ASN A 107 -4.02 -4.39 -13.30
CA ASN A 107 -3.96 -3.61 -12.07
C ASN A 107 -4.38 -4.43 -10.85
N GLU A 108 -3.83 -4.12 -9.70
CA GLU A 108 -4.25 -4.73 -8.44
C GLU A 108 -5.51 -4.03 -7.92
N ILE A 109 -6.49 -4.83 -7.49
CA ILE A 109 -7.69 -4.34 -6.79
C ILE A 109 -7.59 -4.75 -5.32
N ALA A 110 -7.64 -3.76 -4.44
CA ALA A 110 -7.58 -3.88 -2.99
C ALA A 110 -8.78 -3.20 -2.34
N VAL A 111 -8.97 -3.45 -1.03
CA VAL A 111 -10.14 -2.99 -0.27
C VAL A 111 -9.84 -1.79 0.63
N LYS A 112 -10.81 -0.88 0.75
CA LYS A 112 -10.78 0.34 1.58
C LYS A 112 -12.09 0.56 2.35
N SER A 113 -12.80 -0.51 2.68
CA SER A 113 -14.13 -0.57 3.32
C SER A 113 -15.32 -0.35 2.40
N ILE A 114 -16.48 -0.86 2.83
CA ILE A 114 -17.76 -0.64 2.14
C ILE A 114 -18.20 0.80 2.33
N SER A 115 -18.33 1.23 3.57
CA SER A 115 -19.09 2.44 3.90
C SER A 115 -18.28 3.74 3.83
N HIS A 116 -16.95 3.67 3.98
CA HIS A 116 -16.06 4.83 4.07
C HIS A 116 -16.63 5.99 4.93
N ARG A 117 -17.35 5.66 6.02
CA ARG A 117 -17.97 6.61 6.94
C ARG A 117 -17.02 7.73 7.34
N ALA A 118 -17.45 8.97 7.15
CA ALA A 118 -16.65 10.16 7.48
C ALA A 118 -16.28 10.28 8.98
N ASP A 119 -17.02 9.60 9.86
CA ASP A 119 -16.73 9.57 11.28
C ASP A 119 -15.47 8.73 11.57
N SER A 120 -14.33 9.41 11.75
CA SER A 120 -13.08 8.77 12.13
C SER A 120 -13.18 7.95 13.42
N SER A 121 -14.03 8.34 14.38
CA SER A 121 -14.17 7.62 15.66
C SER A 121 -14.78 6.24 15.49
N TYR A 122 -15.62 6.04 14.48
CA TYR A 122 -16.14 4.73 14.09
C TYR A 122 -14.97 3.77 13.77
N TRP A 123 -14.07 4.17 12.87
CA TRP A 123 -12.92 3.35 12.48
C TRP A 123 -11.94 3.07 13.63
N GLN A 124 -11.86 3.98 14.59
CA GLN A 124 -11.00 3.81 15.77
C GLN A 124 -11.57 2.83 16.80
N THR A 125 -12.89 2.65 16.86
CA THR A 125 -13.57 1.96 17.97
C THR A 125 -14.22 0.64 17.61
N ILE A 126 -14.49 0.40 16.32
CA ILE A 126 -15.16 -0.82 15.88
C ILE A 126 -14.31 -2.07 16.15
N ASN A 127 -14.99 -3.16 16.50
CA ASN A 127 -14.34 -4.43 16.80
C ASN A 127 -13.96 -5.22 15.54
N SER A 128 -13.20 -6.31 15.72
CA SER A 128 -12.72 -7.15 14.61
C SER A 128 -13.85 -7.66 13.70
N THR A 129 -15.02 -8.01 14.25
CA THR A 129 -16.16 -8.51 13.46
C THR A 129 -16.82 -7.39 12.66
N GLN A 130 -16.85 -6.16 13.18
CA GLN A 130 -17.31 -5.00 12.42
C GLN A 130 -16.31 -4.63 11.32
N TRP A 131 -15.01 -4.75 11.56
CA TRP A 131 -13.99 -4.65 10.51
C TRP A 131 -14.16 -5.72 9.43
N GLU A 132 -14.48 -6.97 9.79
CA GLU A 132 -14.80 -8.02 8.82
C GLU A 132 -16.01 -7.61 7.95
N ARG A 133 -17.08 -7.08 8.55
CA ARG A 133 -18.24 -6.59 7.79
C ARG A 133 -17.93 -5.44 6.85
N GLU A 134 -16.97 -4.60 7.19
CA GLU A 134 -16.55 -3.49 6.32
C GLU A 134 -15.59 -3.93 5.22
N VAL A 135 -14.75 -4.93 5.47
CA VAL A 135 -13.58 -5.21 4.61
C VAL A 135 -13.67 -6.58 3.94
N LEU A 136 -14.03 -7.62 4.69
CA LEU A 136 -14.19 -8.97 4.14
C LEU A 136 -15.43 -9.05 3.24
N ASP A 137 -16.54 -8.45 3.67
CA ASP A 137 -17.76 -8.40 2.85
C ASP A 137 -17.52 -7.56 1.58
N GLN A 138 -16.67 -6.51 1.64
CA GLN A 138 -16.29 -5.76 0.43
C GLN A 138 -15.56 -6.65 -0.58
N ARG A 139 -14.64 -7.53 -0.12
CA ARG A 139 -13.98 -8.49 -1.01
C ARG A 139 -14.98 -9.42 -1.67
N GLU A 140 -16.03 -9.82 -0.94
CA GLU A 140 -17.12 -10.63 -1.49
C GLU A 140 -17.98 -9.87 -2.50
N MET A 141 -18.21 -8.57 -2.28
CA MET A 141 -18.85 -7.69 -3.25
C MET A 141 -18.03 -7.57 -4.55
N LEU A 142 -16.72 -7.36 -4.45
CA LEU A 142 -15.81 -7.33 -5.60
C LEU A 142 -15.82 -8.67 -6.37
N ARG A 143 -15.84 -9.79 -5.65
CA ARG A 143 -15.96 -11.13 -6.26
C ARG A 143 -17.27 -11.32 -7.01
N THR A 144 -18.37 -10.92 -6.40
CA THR A 144 -19.72 -11.17 -6.92
C THR A 144 -20.09 -10.20 -8.04
N PHE A 145 -19.83 -8.92 -7.85
CA PHE A 145 -20.32 -7.85 -8.74
C PHE A 145 -19.29 -7.39 -9.76
N ALA A 146 -17.99 -7.39 -9.42
CA ALA A 146 -16.91 -7.04 -10.36
C ALA A 146 -16.24 -8.27 -10.99
N ASN A 147 -16.65 -9.49 -10.65
CA ASN A 147 -16.04 -10.73 -11.16
C ASN A 147 -14.49 -10.75 -11.00
N VAL A 148 -13.98 -10.12 -9.93
CA VAL A 148 -12.56 -10.15 -9.57
C VAL A 148 -12.36 -11.33 -8.62
N PRO A 149 -11.45 -12.29 -8.90
CA PRO A 149 -11.25 -13.42 -8.00
C PRO A 149 -10.92 -12.94 -6.58
N GLY A 150 -11.65 -13.42 -5.57
CA GLY A 150 -11.39 -13.05 -4.18
C GLY A 150 -9.97 -13.41 -3.71
N SER A 151 -9.32 -14.38 -4.37
CA SER A 151 -7.90 -14.71 -4.16
C SER A 151 -6.92 -13.62 -4.57
N ASP A 152 -7.33 -12.74 -5.48
CA ASP A 152 -6.51 -11.66 -6.04
C ASP A 152 -6.67 -10.37 -5.22
N VAL A 153 -7.78 -10.24 -4.49
CA VAL A 153 -8.03 -9.12 -3.57
C VAL A 153 -7.37 -9.39 -2.22
N THR A 154 -6.10 -9.00 -2.11
CA THR A 154 -5.23 -9.40 -0.98
C THR A 154 -4.71 -8.25 -0.12
N GLY A 155 -4.85 -7.01 -0.60
CA GLY A 155 -4.44 -5.81 0.08
C GLY A 155 -5.57 -5.06 0.77
N PHE A 156 -5.22 -4.32 1.82
CA PHE A 156 -6.12 -3.43 2.52
C PHE A 156 -5.46 -2.07 2.80
N ARG A 157 -6.27 -1.01 2.76
CA ARG A 157 -5.93 0.31 3.30
C ARG A 157 -7.09 0.86 4.11
N GLY A 158 -6.81 1.30 5.33
CA GLY A 158 -7.82 1.88 6.22
C GLY A 158 -8.38 3.21 5.69
N PRO A 159 -9.69 3.47 5.87
CA PRO A 159 -10.28 4.80 5.72
C PRO A 159 -9.52 5.83 6.57
N PHE A 160 -9.20 6.98 5.99
CA PHE A 160 -8.42 8.05 6.64
C PHE A 160 -7.07 7.60 7.23
N LEU A 161 -6.51 6.50 6.72
CA LEU A 161 -5.30 5.85 7.24
C LEU A 161 -5.42 5.35 8.69
N ILE A 162 -6.64 5.06 9.15
CA ILE A 162 -6.91 4.51 10.47
C ILE A 162 -6.80 2.98 10.42
N THR A 163 -5.92 2.41 11.24
CA THR A 163 -5.66 0.96 11.26
C THR A 163 -6.63 0.13 12.09
N GLY A 164 -7.42 0.76 12.97
CA GLY A 164 -8.28 0.07 13.92
C GLY A 164 -7.52 -0.73 15.00
N GLY A 165 -6.24 -0.40 15.22
CA GLY A 165 -5.36 -1.03 16.19
C GLY A 165 -5.35 -2.56 16.07
N ASP A 166 -5.38 -3.23 17.21
CA ASP A 166 -5.44 -4.68 17.27
C ASP A 166 -6.76 -5.28 16.77
N GLN A 167 -7.84 -4.49 16.67
CA GLN A 167 -9.11 -4.99 16.12
C GLN A 167 -9.00 -5.13 14.59
N GLY A 168 -8.49 -4.09 13.91
CA GLY A 168 -8.26 -4.14 12.48
C GLY A 168 -7.19 -5.18 12.12
N PHE A 169 -6.05 -5.18 12.80
CA PHE A 169 -4.96 -6.11 12.49
C PHE A 169 -5.29 -7.59 12.77
N ARG A 170 -6.14 -7.90 13.77
CA ARG A 170 -6.68 -9.26 13.94
C ARG A 170 -7.52 -9.73 12.78
N MET A 171 -8.33 -8.84 12.19
CA MET A 171 -9.10 -9.14 10.98
C MET A 171 -8.15 -9.35 9.79
N LEU A 172 -7.20 -8.44 9.59
CA LEU A 172 -6.25 -8.52 8.48
C LEU A 172 -5.41 -9.79 8.52
N HIS A 173 -4.89 -10.15 9.70
CA HIS A 173 -4.08 -11.35 9.88
C HIS A 173 -4.78 -12.65 9.49
N LYS A 174 -6.11 -12.71 9.67
CA LYS A 174 -6.92 -13.88 9.30
C LYS A 174 -7.19 -13.96 7.80
N HIS A 175 -7.31 -12.82 7.12
CA HIS A 175 -7.98 -12.76 5.81
C HIS A 175 -7.18 -12.12 4.68
N PHE A 176 -6.16 -11.31 4.98
CA PHE A 176 -5.43 -10.49 4.02
C PHE A 176 -3.93 -10.78 4.05
N ARG A 177 -3.23 -10.43 2.96
CA ARG A 177 -1.78 -10.61 2.85
C ARG A 177 -1.02 -9.42 3.39
N TYR A 178 -1.53 -8.22 3.15
CA TYR A 178 -0.83 -7.01 3.52
C TYR A 178 -1.75 -5.85 3.90
N ASP A 179 -1.24 -5.02 4.80
CA ASP A 179 -1.73 -3.69 5.14
C ASP A 179 -0.91 -2.62 4.39
N SER A 180 -1.56 -1.57 3.90
CA SER A 180 -0.89 -0.35 3.46
C SER A 180 -1.57 0.87 4.09
N THR A 181 -1.60 0.90 5.42
CA THR A 181 -2.25 1.94 6.22
C THR A 181 -1.28 2.60 7.20
N LEU A 182 -0.32 1.85 7.75
CA LEU A 182 0.64 2.35 8.74
C LEU A 182 1.56 3.45 8.18
N VAL A 183 1.28 4.70 8.56
CA VAL A 183 2.11 5.86 8.27
C VAL A 183 3.42 5.80 9.05
N HIS A 184 4.53 5.88 8.33
CA HIS A 184 5.87 5.94 8.87
C HIS A 184 6.41 7.36 8.77
N GLN A 185 6.37 8.08 9.89
CA GLN A 185 7.06 9.34 10.02
C GLN A 185 8.57 9.13 9.94
N ARG A 186 9.24 10.06 9.26
CA ARG A 186 10.69 10.13 9.16
C ARG A 186 11.12 11.59 9.12
N VAL A 187 12.40 11.84 9.30
CA VAL A 187 13.00 13.16 9.09
C VAL A 187 13.50 13.30 7.65
N ARG A 188 13.58 14.53 7.14
CA ARG A 188 14.07 14.77 5.77
C ARG A 188 15.49 14.24 5.63
N GLY A 189 15.75 13.48 4.57
CA GLY A 189 17.05 12.84 4.33
C GLY A 189 17.25 11.50 5.05
N ALA A 190 16.35 11.11 5.98
CA ALA A 190 16.37 9.74 6.50
C ALA A 190 15.80 8.76 5.48
N ARG A 191 16.37 7.56 5.49
CA ARG A 191 15.98 6.46 4.63
C ARG A 191 14.54 6.02 4.91
N PRO A 192 13.76 5.73 3.86
CA PRO A 192 12.42 5.18 4.03
C PRO A 192 12.49 3.70 4.46
N PHE A 193 11.43 3.22 5.11
CA PHE A 193 11.30 1.82 5.51
C PHE A 193 10.90 0.94 4.34
N TYR A 194 11.51 -0.24 4.26
CA TYR A 194 11.07 -1.31 3.37
C TYR A 194 9.81 -2.00 3.91
N PRO A 195 9.04 -2.69 3.05
CA PRO A 195 8.00 -3.60 3.52
C PRO A 195 8.53 -4.61 4.53
N TYR A 196 7.72 -4.96 5.52
CA TYR A 196 8.10 -5.86 6.59
C TYR A 196 6.91 -6.66 7.08
N THR A 197 7.14 -7.70 7.89
CA THR A 197 6.07 -8.50 8.49
C THR A 197 5.86 -8.15 9.95
N MET A 198 4.63 -8.35 10.43
CA MET A 198 4.21 -8.00 11.78
C MET A 198 4.55 -9.04 12.85
N ASP A 199 5.46 -9.97 12.57
CA ASP A 199 5.95 -11.02 13.48
C ASP A 199 6.52 -10.47 14.80
N PHE A 200 7.07 -9.25 14.78
CA PHE A 200 7.63 -8.58 15.96
C PHE A 200 6.78 -7.40 16.45
N GLY A 201 5.59 -7.24 15.86
CA GLY A 201 4.66 -6.13 16.10
C GLY A 201 5.16 -4.79 15.56
N PHE A 202 4.34 -3.75 15.74
CA PHE A 202 4.68 -2.39 15.34
C PHE A 202 5.48 -1.70 16.45
N ARG A 203 6.74 -1.33 16.15
CA ARG A 203 7.70 -0.77 17.13
C ARG A 203 8.10 0.68 16.79
N ARG A 204 7.16 1.46 16.27
CA ARG A 204 7.36 2.85 15.86
C ARG A 204 6.33 3.76 16.52
N SER A 205 6.53 5.07 16.38
CA SER A 205 5.54 6.04 16.84
C SER A 205 4.22 5.83 16.12
N CYS A 206 3.13 5.82 16.88
CA CYS A 206 1.81 5.75 16.29
C CYS A 206 1.42 7.12 15.75
N ASN A 207 1.36 7.25 14.42
CA ASN A 207 1.10 8.53 13.75
C ASN A 207 -0.39 8.77 13.51
N VAL A 208 -1.14 7.70 13.27
CA VAL A 208 -2.61 7.73 13.16
C VAL A 208 -3.14 6.68 14.13
N TRP A 209 -3.76 7.14 15.21
CA TRP A 209 -4.27 6.27 16.27
C TRP A 209 -5.62 5.62 15.89
N PRO A 210 -5.91 4.37 16.32
CA PRO A 210 -5.06 3.44 17.08
C PRO A 210 -4.18 2.56 16.20
N CYS A 211 -2.90 2.40 16.59
CA CYS A 211 -1.95 1.45 15.98
C CYS A 211 -1.99 0.09 16.69
N PRO A 212 -1.62 -1.00 16.01
CA PRO A 212 -1.56 -2.33 16.62
C PRO A 212 -0.47 -2.40 17.69
N GLU A 213 -0.79 -2.99 18.84
CA GLU A 213 0.14 -3.24 19.94
C GLU A 213 0.64 -4.70 19.92
N GLY A 214 -0.17 -5.60 19.35
CA GLY A 214 0.14 -7.01 19.18
C GLY A 214 1.14 -7.33 18.07
N SER A 215 1.41 -8.63 17.92
CA SER A 215 2.20 -9.19 16.80
C SER A 215 1.31 -10.08 15.94
N TYR A 216 1.48 -9.98 14.63
CA TYR A 216 0.65 -10.64 13.62
C TYR A 216 1.55 -11.37 12.61
N PRO A 217 2.12 -12.53 12.97
CA PRO A 217 3.12 -13.23 12.18
C PRO A 217 2.67 -13.50 10.74
N GLY A 218 3.51 -13.15 9.77
CA GLY A 218 3.23 -13.33 8.33
C GLY A 218 2.31 -12.30 7.67
N LEU A 219 1.67 -11.39 8.43
CA LEU A 219 0.97 -10.24 7.84
C LEU A 219 2.00 -9.21 7.42
N TRP A 220 1.98 -8.83 6.15
CA TRP A 220 2.88 -7.81 5.61
C TRP A 220 2.35 -6.40 5.86
N VAL A 221 3.26 -5.46 6.01
CA VAL A 221 2.99 -4.03 6.00
C VAL A 221 3.81 -3.43 4.87
N LEU A 222 3.11 -2.72 3.97
CA LEU A 222 3.72 -1.82 3.00
C LEU A 222 3.65 -0.41 3.61
N PRO A 223 4.71 0.03 4.31
CA PRO A 223 4.68 1.25 5.11
C PRO A 223 4.44 2.49 4.23
N ILE A 224 3.57 3.38 4.68
CA ILE A 224 3.39 4.69 4.02
C ILE A 224 4.49 5.61 4.54
N ASN A 225 5.62 5.61 3.85
CA ASN A 225 6.72 6.53 4.13
C ASN A 225 6.31 7.95 3.75
N VAL A 226 6.33 8.87 4.71
CA VAL A 226 5.92 10.26 4.44
C VAL A 226 6.80 10.92 3.37
N LEU A 227 6.13 11.71 2.54
CA LEU A 227 6.70 12.55 1.52
C LEU A 227 7.06 13.90 2.11
N PHE A 228 8.07 14.53 1.53
CA PHE A 228 8.47 15.88 1.89
C PHE A 228 8.16 16.85 0.75
N PRO A 229 7.62 18.04 1.05
CA PRO A 229 7.46 19.10 0.05
C PRO A 229 8.80 19.57 -0.51
N ARG A 230 8.76 20.23 -1.67
CA ARG A 230 9.95 20.73 -2.37
C ARG A 230 10.64 21.86 -1.61
N HIS A 231 9.89 22.70 -0.90
CA HIS A 231 10.43 23.82 -0.14
C HIS A 231 10.76 23.40 1.31
N THR A 232 11.71 24.11 1.92
CA THR A 232 12.44 23.65 3.11
C THR A 232 12.08 24.37 4.41
N LYS A 233 11.31 25.47 4.36
CA LYS A 233 10.97 26.25 5.56
C LYS A 233 9.52 26.06 5.97
N GLY A 234 9.31 25.27 7.04
CA GLY A 234 8.01 25.12 7.71
C GLY A 234 7.11 24.00 7.17
N ASP A 235 7.49 23.38 6.06
CA ASP A 235 6.68 22.37 5.38
C ASP A 235 6.63 21.04 6.16
N LEU A 236 5.41 20.63 6.52
CA LEU A 236 5.15 19.38 7.24
C LEU A 236 5.20 18.16 6.29
N PRO A 237 5.66 16.99 6.77
CA PRO A 237 5.58 15.76 6.00
C PRO A 237 4.13 15.34 5.77
N CYS A 238 3.88 14.70 4.64
CA CYS A 238 2.55 14.28 4.19
C CYS A 238 2.56 12.80 3.78
N ALA A 239 1.51 12.06 4.12
CA ALA A 239 1.39 10.64 3.78
C ALA A 239 0.83 10.43 2.36
N MET A 240 -0.06 11.31 1.92
CA MET A 240 -0.71 11.30 0.61
C MET A 240 -0.25 12.50 -0.21
N ALA A 241 -0.13 12.35 -1.53
CA ALA A 241 0.38 13.40 -2.41
C ALA A 241 -0.51 14.66 -2.43
N ASP A 242 -1.83 14.45 -2.38
CA ASP A 242 -2.89 15.47 -2.31
C ASP A 242 -3.02 16.13 -0.92
N ALA A 243 -2.43 15.54 0.12
CA ALA A 243 -2.29 16.15 1.43
C ALA A 243 -1.01 17.00 1.58
N CYS A 244 -0.11 16.98 0.60
CA CYS A 244 1.14 17.72 0.64
C CYS A 244 0.95 19.19 0.24
N LEU A 245 1.22 20.12 1.16
CA LEU A 245 1.14 21.54 0.87
C LEU A 245 2.53 22.16 0.64
N PRO A 246 2.64 23.18 -0.23
CA PRO A 246 1.61 23.63 -1.18
C PRO A 246 1.39 22.60 -2.31
N GLN A 247 0.17 22.57 -2.84
CA GLN A 247 -0.12 21.79 -4.05
C GLN A 247 0.51 22.47 -5.28
N PRO A 248 1.05 21.71 -6.25
CA PRO A 248 1.55 22.27 -7.49
C PRO A 248 0.40 22.76 -8.38
N ASP A 249 0.54 23.94 -8.98
CA ASP A 249 -0.49 24.55 -9.83
C ASP A 249 -0.34 24.20 -11.32
N THR A 250 0.82 23.68 -11.72
CA THR A 250 1.13 23.35 -13.12
C THR A 250 1.61 21.91 -13.29
N ALA A 251 1.51 21.39 -14.52
CA ALA A 251 2.07 20.08 -14.87
C ALA A 251 3.60 20.04 -14.68
N GLU A 252 4.29 21.16 -14.96
CA GLU A 252 5.74 21.28 -14.79
C GLU A 252 6.15 21.27 -13.32
N ASP A 253 5.40 21.98 -12.47
CA ASP A 253 5.60 21.95 -11.01
C ASP A 253 5.32 20.57 -10.45
N THR A 254 4.23 19.93 -10.90
CA THR A 254 3.88 18.56 -10.52
C THR A 254 5.00 17.59 -10.88
N PHE A 255 5.52 17.68 -12.11
CA PHE A 255 6.67 16.89 -12.54
C PHE A 255 7.91 17.16 -11.68
N GLY A 256 8.22 18.42 -11.39
CA GLY A 256 9.34 18.80 -10.52
C GLY A 256 9.20 18.26 -9.09
N VAL A 257 8.00 18.30 -8.52
CA VAL A 257 7.71 17.74 -7.19
C VAL A 257 7.87 16.22 -7.18
N LEU A 258 7.32 15.52 -8.18
CA LEU A 258 7.48 14.07 -8.32
C LEU A 258 8.95 13.68 -8.52
N GLN A 259 9.69 14.43 -9.34
CA GLN A 259 11.11 14.19 -9.59
C GLN A 259 11.93 14.36 -8.30
N VAL A 260 11.69 15.41 -7.51
CA VAL A 260 12.39 15.61 -6.22
C VAL A 260 12.06 14.49 -5.24
N ARG A 261 10.78 14.09 -5.13
CA ARG A 261 10.36 12.98 -4.27
C ARG A 261 11.00 11.66 -4.70
N MET A 262 11.04 11.41 -6.00
CA MET A 262 11.70 10.25 -6.57
C MET A 262 13.19 10.28 -6.28
N HIS A 263 13.91 11.38 -6.47
CA HIS A 263 15.34 11.48 -6.18
C HIS A 263 15.68 11.37 -4.70
N ALA A 264 14.84 11.94 -3.81
CA ALA A 264 15.00 11.80 -2.37
C ALA A 264 14.88 10.33 -1.92
N LEU A 265 14.32 9.47 -2.75
CA LEU A 265 14.21 8.03 -2.56
C LEU A 265 15.21 7.27 -3.46
N TYR A 266 15.65 7.82 -4.59
CA TYR A 266 16.59 7.18 -5.51
C TYR A 266 18.02 7.03 -4.93
N GLY A 267 18.35 7.83 -3.91
CA GLY A 267 19.57 7.62 -3.11
C GLY A 267 19.50 6.36 -2.22
N ASP A 268 18.30 5.83 -1.97
CA ASP A 268 18.04 4.62 -1.19
C ASP A 268 16.87 3.82 -1.79
N PRO A 269 17.12 2.86 -2.69
CA PRO A 269 16.09 2.15 -3.45
C PRO A 269 15.16 1.29 -2.60
N CYS A 270 14.17 1.94 -1.99
CA CYS A 270 13.07 1.36 -1.25
C CYS A 270 11.77 1.41 -2.06
N LEU A 271 10.71 0.73 -1.61
CA LEU A 271 9.39 0.89 -2.22
C LEU A 271 8.89 2.33 -2.04
N CYS A 272 8.78 3.07 -3.14
CA CYS A 272 8.17 4.40 -3.15
C CYS A 272 6.69 4.27 -3.46
N CYS A 273 5.83 4.51 -2.46
CA CYS A 273 4.39 4.57 -2.68
C CYS A 273 3.97 6.02 -2.97
N PHE A 274 3.40 6.27 -4.15
CA PHE A 274 2.68 7.51 -4.43
C PHE A 274 1.19 7.25 -4.24
N LEU A 275 0.65 7.78 -3.15
CA LEU A 275 -0.77 7.68 -2.80
C LEU A 275 -1.48 8.94 -3.26
N VAL A 276 -2.53 8.77 -4.06
CA VAL A 276 -3.27 9.87 -4.70
C VAL A 276 -4.76 9.53 -4.66
N HIS A 277 -5.63 10.52 -4.50
CA HIS A 277 -7.04 10.40 -4.87
C HIS A 277 -7.20 11.02 -6.26
N GLU A 278 -8.02 10.41 -7.12
CA GLU A 278 -8.42 11.05 -8.37
C GLU A 278 -9.55 12.06 -8.12
#